data_AF-A0A3D4Z6W5-F1
#
_entry.id   AF-A0A3D4Z6W5-F1
#
_cell.length_a   1.000
_cell.length_b   1.000
_cell.length_c   1.000
_cell.angle_alpha   90.00
_cell.angle_beta   90.00
_cell.angle_gamma   90.00
#
_symmetry.space_group_name_H-M   'P 1'
#
loop_
_entity.id
_entity.type
_entity.pdbx_description
1 polymer ?
#
loop_
_entity_poly.entity_id
_entity_poly.type
_entity_poly.pdbx_seq_one_letter_code
_entity_poly.pdbx_strand_id
1 'polypeptide(L)'
;MTVKVETNLSKLPTWLKTSSSGGAPQVPAEGPQPKTLGETPPLVVRLSDYPELVHLFTHYGAIQKARRKLRLLSGKNGKVLLAKNTVGAADNLGNVYLGVEFLEEYGGNDALLHAVMAHEWGHLISNTSKHGNLDHLSWDEIFKLRREEEAAADVFCGRMLAMMGYPPDAIVDFLMRAENGNDTLKYYAAPIRGAIIQEAHRLHAQRSDLTQKLFKKSIYPNPYTSRIILADE
;
A
#
# COMPACT_ATOMS: atom_id res chain seq x y z
N MET A 1 36.07 -38.41 -16.57
CA MET A 1 35.75 -37.34 -17.54
C MET A 1 35.33 -36.12 -16.72
N THR A 2 36.17 -35.08 -16.69
CA THR A 2 35.96 -33.91 -15.83
C THR A 2 35.88 -32.69 -16.72
N VAL A 3 34.72 -32.04 -16.76
CA VAL A 3 34.48 -30.85 -17.57
C VAL A 3 34.91 -29.62 -16.77
N LYS A 4 35.91 -28.90 -17.29
CA LYS A 4 36.34 -27.58 -16.78
C LYS A 4 35.48 -26.52 -17.47
N VAL A 5 34.75 -25.71 -16.70
CA VAL A 5 34.02 -24.55 -17.21
C VAL A 5 34.87 -23.32 -16.94
N GLU A 6 35.43 -22.72 -18.00
CA GLU A 6 36.07 -21.39 -17.93
C GLU A 6 35.01 -20.31 -18.14
N THR A 7 34.66 -19.58 -17.07
CA THR A 7 33.81 -18.40 -17.16
C THR A 7 34.67 -17.16 -17.38
N ASN A 8 34.67 -16.65 -18.61
CA ASN A 8 35.28 -15.36 -18.92
C ASN A 8 34.39 -14.23 -18.37
N LEU A 9 34.70 -13.78 -17.15
CA LEU A 9 33.96 -12.76 -16.38
C LEU A 9 33.99 -11.35 -17.00
N SER A 10 34.68 -11.15 -18.12
CA SER A 10 34.80 -9.83 -18.78
C SER A 10 33.52 -9.34 -19.48
N LYS A 11 32.51 -10.21 -19.66
CA LYS A 11 31.26 -9.91 -20.39
C LYS A 11 29.99 -9.80 -19.52
N LEU A 12 30.11 -9.54 -18.22
CA LEU A 12 28.94 -9.29 -17.37
C LEU A 12 28.42 -7.83 -17.51
N PRO A 13 27.10 -7.62 -17.59
CA PRO A 13 26.50 -6.29 -17.64
C PRO A 13 26.79 -5.50 -16.37
N THR A 14 26.97 -4.19 -16.52
CA THR A 14 27.60 -3.28 -15.53
C THR A 14 26.90 -3.25 -14.17
N TRP A 15 25.60 -3.55 -14.11
CA TRP A 15 24.81 -3.57 -12.88
C TRP A 15 25.09 -4.79 -11.97
N LEU A 16 25.82 -5.80 -12.47
CA LEU A 16 26.19 -7.00 -11.71
C LEU A 16 27.64 -6.98 -11.19
N LYS A 17 28.40 -5.91 -11.44
CA LYS A 17 29.77 -5.76 -10.95
C LYS A 17 29.76 -5.08 -9.58
N THR A 18 29.59 -5.86 -8.52
CA THR A 18 29.88 -5.39 -7.16
C THR A 18 31.40 -5.27 -7.00
N SER A 19 31.88 -4.03 -6.89
CA SER A 19 33.27 -3.70 -6.63
C SER A 19 33.66 -4.08 -5.19
N SER A 20 34.46 -5.12 -5.05
CA SER A 20 35.31 -5.33 -3.87
C SER A 20 36.67 -4.68 -4.12
N SER A 21 36.90 -3.48 -3.60
CA SER A 21 38.24 -3.00 -3.19
C SER A 21 38.12 -1.66 -2.49
N GLY A 22 38.75 -1.58 -1.31
CA GLY A 22 38.81 -0.37 -0.50
C GLY A 22 39.57 0.75 -1.21
N GLY A 23 38.93 1.90 -1.27
CA GLY A 23 39.46 3.17 -1.76
C GLY A 23 38.38 4.22 -1.54
N ALA A 24 38.75 5.38 -1.00
CA ALA A 24 37.83 6.43 -0.59
C ALA A 24 36.78 6.76 -1.67
N PRO A 25 35.51 7.02 -1.32
CA PRO A 25 34.44 7.18 -2.30
C PRO A 25 34.63 8.50 -3.07
N GLN A 26 35.05 8.39 -4.33
CA GLN A 26 34.76 9.42 -5.32
C GLN A 26 33.28 9.28 -5.69
N VAL A 27 32.51 10.33 -5.40
CA VAL A 27 31.11 10.46 -5.84
C VAL A 27 31.12 10.49 -7.37
N PRO A 28 30.49 9.54 -8.08
CA PRO A 28 30.37 9.62 -9.53
C PRO A 28 29.49 10.82 -9.86
N ALA A 29 29.91 11.63 -10.84
CA ALA A 29 29.07 12.68 -11.40
C ALA A 29 27.76 12.06 -11.92
N GLU A 30 26.64 12.38 -11.29
CA GLU A 30 25.33 11.82 -11.62
C GLU A 30 24.87 12.31 -13.00
N GLY A 31 24.74 11.38 -13.95
CA GLY A 31 23.92 11.61 -15.13
C GLY A 31 22.43 11.76 -14.75
N PRO A 32 21.58 12.29 -15.65
CA PRO A 32 20.17 12.46 -15.35
C PRO A 32 19.52 11.11 -15.01
N GLN A 33 18.96 11.02 -13.80
CA GLN A 33 18.22 9.85 -13.33
C GLN A 33 16.97 9.67 -14.20
N PRO A 34 16.64 8.44 -14.64
CA PRO A 34 15.46 8.19 -15.47
C PRO A 34 14.18 8.54 -14.71
N LYS A 35 13.18 9.09 -15.41
CA LYS A 35 11.86 9.31 -14.81
C LYS A 35 11.21 7.95 -14.52
N THR A 36 10.98 7.67 -13.26
CA THR A 36 10.33 6.42 -12.80
C THR A 36 9.14 6.72 -11.91
N LEU A 37 8.12 5.84 -11.93
CA LEU A 37 7.06 5.86 -10.94
C LEU A 37 7.49 5.07 -9.71
N GLY A 38 7.56 5.76 -8.58
CA GLY A 38 8.00 5.19 -7.30
C GLY A 38 8.40 6.31 -6.36
N GLU A 39 8.13 6.13 -5.08
CA GLU A 39 8.72 6.99 -4.05
C GLU A 39 10.02 6.34 -3.57
N THR A 40 10.97 7.15 -3.14
CA THR A 40 12.12 6.65 -2.40
C THR A 40 11.60 5.90 -1.18
N PRO A 41 11.96 4.61 -0.98
CA PRO A 41 11.49 3.85 0.15
C PRO A 41 11.79 4.59 1.46
N PRO A 42 10.82 4.65 2.41
CA PRO A 42 11.00 5.38 3.64
C PRO A 42 12.04 4.70 4.54
N LEU A 43 12.56 5.45 5.52
CA LEU A 43 13.58 4.93 6.43
C LEU A 43 12.96 3.90 7.38
N VAL A 44 13.26 2.62 7.14
CA VAL A 44 12.81 1.51 7.98
C VAL A 44 13.47 1.59 9.35
N VAL A 45 12.67 1.44 10.40
CA VAL A 45 13.13 1.42 11.80
C VAL A 45 12.77 0.10 12.48
N ARG A 46 13.43 -0.19 13.59
CA ARG A 46 13.13 -1.40 14.36
C ARG A 46 12.01 -1.12 15.35
N LEU A 47 11.05 -2.04 15.43
CA LEU A 47 9.95 -1.96 16.39
C LEU A 47 10.43 -1.95 17.85
N SER A 48 11.59 -2.55 18.14
CA SER A 48 12.20 -2.53 19.48
C SER A 48 12.52 -1.14 19.99
N ASP A 49 12.70 -0.18 19.09
CA ASP A 49 13.03 1.19 19.43
C ASP A 49 11.76 2.02 19.76
N TYR A 50 10.55 1.44 19.59
CA TYR A 50 9.22 2.04 19.80
C TYR A 50 8.31 1.10 20.60
N PRO A 51 8.60 0.89 21.90
CA PRO A 51 7.90 -0.08 22.75
C PRO A 51 6.40 0.18 22.85
N GLU A 52 5.98 1.45 22.82
CA GLU A 52 4.58 1.87 22.84
C GLU A 52 3.78 1.37 21.62
N LEU A 53 4.42 1.18 20.46
CA LEU A 53 3.76 0.70 19.24
C LEU A 53 3.69 -0.83 19.15
N VAL A 54 4.42 -1.57 19.98
CA VAL A 54 4.53 -3.05 19.91
C VAL A 54 3.15 -3.71 19.93
N HIS A 55 2.23 -3.22 20.76
CA HIS A 55 0.89 -3.79 20.91
C HIS A 55 0.11 -3.83 19.58
N LEU A 56 0.31 -2.86 18.68
CA LEU A 56 -0.34 -2.79 17.36
C LEU A 56 0.13 -3.91 16.42
N PHE A 57 1.36 -4.39 16.57
CA PHE A 57 2.00 -5.40 15.73
C PHE A 57 1.91 -6.83 16.28
N THR A 58 1.39 -7.00 17.50
CA THR A 58 1.13 -8.33 18.09
C THR A 58 0.12 -9.13 17.26
N HIS A 59 0.00 -10.43 17.53
CA HIS A 59 -0.93 -11.30 16.81
C HIS A 59 -2.38 -10.75 16.79
N TYR A 60 -2.85 -10.12 17.87
CA TYR A 60 -4.20 -9.53 17.95
C TYR A 60 -4.20 -8.01 17.79
N GLY A 61 -3.04 -7.41 17.51
CA GLY A 61 -2.89 -5.99 17.27
C GLY A 61 -3.61 -5.54 16.00
N ALA A 62 -4.01 -4.27 15.96
CA ALA A 62 -4.78 -3.68 14.86
C ALA A 62 -4.10 -3.90 13.48
N ILE A 63 -2.78 -3.75 13.41
CA ILE A 63 -2.01 -3.89 12.16
C ILE A 63 -2.02 -5.34 11.66
N GLN A 64 -1.83 -6.32 12.55
CA GLN A 64 -1.90 -7.72 12.13
C GLN A 64 -3.32 -8.16 11.77
N LYS A 65 -4.34 -7.65 12.46
CA LYS A 65 -5.75 -7.87 12.10
C LYS A 65 -6.05 -7.33 10.70
N ALA A 66 -5.68 -6.09 10.42
CA ALA A 66 -5.83 -5.47 9.11
C ALA A 66 -5.09 -6.27 8.02
N ARG A 67 -3.81 -6.61 8.26
CA ARG A 67 -3.01 -7.45 7.35
C ARG A 67 -3.67 -8.80 7.06
N ARG A 68 -4.19 -9.49 8.07
CA ARG A 68 -4.87 -10.79 7.88
C ARG A 68 -6.12 -10.65 7.03
N LYS A 69 -6.97 -9.64 7.32
CA LYS A 69 -8.17 -9.35 6.52
C LYS A 69 -7.79 -9.02 5.08
N LEU A 70 -6.83 -8.13 4.86
CA LEU A 70 -6.40 -7.71 3.53
C LEU A 70 -5.76 -8.86 2.74
N ARG A 71 -4.94 -9.69 3.36
CA ARG A 71 -4.39 -10.91 2.74
C ARG A 71 -5.51 -11.87 2.34
N LEU A 72 -6.48 -12.11 3.21
CA LEU A 72 -7.62 -13.00 2.94
C LEU A 72 -8.46 -12.47 1.77
N LEU A 73 -8.73 -11.17 1.74
CA LEU A 73 -9.58 -10.53 0.75
C LEU A 73 -8.92 -10.34 -0.62
N SER A 74 -7.62 -10.03 -0.64
CA SER A 74 -6.89 -9.70 -1.87
C SER A 74 -6.09 -10.88 -2.45
N GLY A 75 -5.82 -11.92 -1.65
CA GLY A 75 -4.92 -13.02 -2.02
C GLY A 75 -3.43 -12.62 -2.06
N LYS A 76 -3.08 -11.36 -1.76
CA LYS A 76 -1.70 -10.86 -1.78
C LYS A 76 -1.04 -10.95 -0.42
N ASN A 77 0.17 -11.50 -0.39
CA ASN A 77 1.02 -11.49 0.79
C ASN A 77 1.82 -10.19 0.86
N GLY A 78 1.40 -9.28 1.75
CA GLY A 78 2.15 -8.09 2.12
C GLY A 78 2.87 -8.25 3.46
N LYS A 79 4.08 -7.69 3.57
CA LYS A 79 4.82 -7.55 4.83
C LYS A 79 4.64 -6.12 5.34
N VAL A 80 4.29 -5.96 6.61
CA VAL A 80 4.16 -4.62 7.21
C VAL A 80 5.42 -4.29 7.99
N LEU A 81 5.98 -3.11 7.76
CA LEU A 81 7.21 -2.59 8.34
C LEU A 81 6.95 -1.23 8.97
N LEU A 82 7.67 -0.92 10.04
CA LEU A 82 7.65 0.40 10.67
C LEU A 82 8.69 1.29 9.98
N ALA A 83 8.33 2.54 9.67
CA ALA A 83 9.20 3.48 8.99
C ALA A 83 8.97 4.92 9.46
N LYS A 84 9.94 5.80 9.21
CA LYS A 84 9.83 7.25 9.44
C LYS A 84 9.55 8.03 8.18
N ASN A 85 9.07 9.26 8.34
CA ASN A 85 8.85 10.24 7.27
C ASN A 85 7.81 9.78 6.23
N THR A 86 6.83 8.99 6.67
CA THR A 86 5.72 8.53 5.84
C THR A 86 4.49 8.33 6.72
N VAL A 87 3.29 8.42 6.15
CA VAL A 87 2.06 7.93 6.78
C VAL A 87 1.90 6.44 6.44
N GLY A 88 1.97 6.16 5.14
CA GLY A 88 1.93 4.85 4.53
C GLY A 88 2.73 4.88 3.23
N ALA A 89 3.40 3.79 2.91
CA ALA A 89 3.98 3.58 1.59
C ALA A 89 3.96 2.09 1.23
N ALA A 90 4.00 1.78 -0.05
CA ALA A 90 4.13 0.42 -0.53
C ALA A 90 5.25 0.31 -1.57
N ASP A 91 5.91 -0.85 -1.64
CA ASP A 91 6.94 -1.12 -2.64
C ASP A 91 6.63 -2.35 -3.51
N ASN A 92 7.48 -2.50 -4.53
CA ASN A 92 7.36 -3.56 -5.53
C ASN A 92 7.75 -4.94 -4.99
N LEU A 93 8.33 -5.00 -3.78
CA LEU A 93 8.72 -6.23 -3.09
C LEU A 93 7.59 -6.76 -2.19
N GLY A 94 6.45 -6.08 -2.13
CA GLY A 94 5.34 -6.48 -1.29
C GLY A 94 5.45 -5.98 0.16
N ASN A 95 6.27 -4.95 0.41
CA ASN A 95 6.32 -4.30 1.71
C ASN A 95 5.32 -3.15 1.77
N VAL A 96 4.65 -3.01 2.92
CA VAL A 96 3.86 -1.87 3.34
C VAL A 96 4.58 -1.24 4.52
N TYR A 97 4.92 0.02 4.40
CA TYR A 97 5.57 0.82 5.43
C TYR A 97 4.50 1.66 6.13
N LEU A 98 4.50 1.66 7.45
CA LEU A 98 3.63 2.52 8.26
C LEU A 98 4.48 3.48 9.08
N GLY A 99 4.07 4.74 9.09
CA GLY A 99 4.73 5.83 9.80
C GLY A 99 4.75 5.65 11.31
N VAL A 100 5.90 5.84 11.95
CA VAL A 100 5.99 5.95 13.41
C VAL A 100 5.06 7.05 13.91
N GLU A 101 5.20 8.26 13.37
CA GLU A 101 4.47 9.46 13.79
C GLU A 101 2.95 9.27 13.58
N PHE A 102 2.59 8.63 12.46
CA PHE A 102 1.20 8.28 12.18
C PHE A 102 0.63 7.27 13.20
N LEU A 103 1.40 6.24 13.57
CA LEU A 103 0.94 5.24 14.52
C LEU A 103 0.90 5.76 15.96
N GLU A 104 1.78 6.68 16.33
CA GLU A 104 1.74 7.36 17.63
C GLU A 104 0.47 8.22 17.76
N GLU A 105 0.10 8.96 16.71
CA GLU A 105 -1.06 9.85 16.73
C GLU A 105 -2.39 9.10 16.54
N TYR A 106 -2.42 8.12 15.64
CA TYR A 106 -3.67 7.47 15.18
C TYR A 106 -3.76 5.98 15.52
N GLY A 107 -2.82 5.42 16.29
CA GLY A 107 -2.78 4.00 16.65
C GLY A 107 -4.05 3.48 17.36
N GLY A 108 -4.78 4.36 18.04
CA GLY A 108 -6.06 4.04 18.67
C GLY A 108 -7.28 4.03 17.72
N ASN A 109 -7.13 4.51 16.49
CA ASN A 109 -8.22 4.59 15.51
C ASN A 109 -8.18 3.39 14.55
N ASP A 110 -8.80 2.28 14.96
CA ASP A 110 -8.79 1.03 14.21
C ASP A 110 -9.33 1.19 12.77
N ALA A 111 -10.35 2.02 12.56
CA ALA A 111 -10.92 2.28 11.24
C ALA A 111 -9.92 3.00 10.32
N LEU A 112 -9.23 4.02 10.83
CA LEU A 112 -8.20 4.74 10.07
C LEU A 112 -6.99 3.85 9.76
N LEU A 113 -6.54 3.04 10.72
CA LEU A 113 -5.45 2.08 10.48
C LEU A 113 -5.80 1.10 9.36
N HIS A 114 -7.01 0.53 9.39
CA HIS A 114 -7.48 -0.38 8.34
C HIS A 114 -7.61 0.34 6.99
N ALA A 115 -7.99 1.61 6.97
CA ALA A 115 -8.12 2.39 5.75
C ALA A 115 -6.76 2.71 5.12
N VAL A 116 -5.80 3.23 5.91
CA VAL A 116 -4.44 3.50 5.42
C VAL A 116 -3.79 2.21 4.93
N MET A 117 -3.91 1.12 5.70
CA MET A 117 -3.38 -0.17 5.25
C MET A 117 -4.07 -0.67 3.97
N ALA A 118 -5.38 -0.47 3.81
CA ALA A 118 -6.08 -0.87 2.59
C ALA A 118 -5.63 -0.05 1.37
N HIS A 119 -5.40 1.26 1.53
CA HIS A 119 -4.83 2.11 0.49
C HIS A 119 -3.47 1.60 0.01
N GLU A 120 -2.54 1.39 0.94
CA GLU A 120 -1.20 0.88 0.62
C GLU A 120 -1.25 -0.54 0.04
N TRP A 121 -2.18 -1.38 0.49
CA TRP A 121 -2.41 -2.68 -0.13
C TRP A 121 -2.91 -2.55 -1.57
N GLY A 122 -3.71 -1.53 -1.87
CA GLY A 122 -4.16 -1.21 -3.22
C GLY A 122 -2.96 -1.00 -4.17
N HIS A 123 -1.92 -0.33 -3.69
CA HIS A 123 -0.65 -0.17 -4.42
C HIS A 123 0.10 -1.49 -4.64
N LEU A 124 -0.03 -2.47 -3.75
CA LEU A 124 0.56 -3.81 -3.95
C LEU A 124 -0.17 -4.67 -4.99
N ILE A 125 -1.46 -4.40 -5.20
CA ILE A 125 -2.32 -5.08 -6.17
C ILE A 125 -2.22 -4.42 -7.54
N SER A 126 -2.08 -3.10 -7.56
CA SER A 126 -1.89 -2.37 -8.80
C SER A 126 -0.52 -2.71 -9.41
N ASN A 127 -0.49 -2.95 -10.72
CA ASN A 127 0.73 -3.30 -11.45
C ASN A 127 1.59 -2.06 -11.78
N THR A 128 1.49 -1.00 -10.99
CA THR A 128 2.03 0.34 -11.23
C THR A 128 3.55 0.35 -11.31
N SER A 129 4.19 -0.51 -10.51
CA SER A 129 5.61 -0.89 -10.56
C SER A 129 6.17 -1.32 -11.93
N LYS A 130 5.33 -1.54 -12.94
CA LYS A 130 5.73 -1.95 -14.29
C LYS A 130 5.99 -0.78 -15.24
N HIS A 131 5.75 0.45 -14.82
CA HIS A 131 6.04 1.63 -15.63
C HIS A 131 7.55 1.84 -15.56
N GLY A 132 8.27 1.26 -16.53
CA GLY A 132 9.72 1.30 -16.62
C GLY A 132 10.25 2.72 -16.85
N ASN A 133 11.09 2.91 -17.86
CA ASN A 133 11.57 4.26 -18.18
C ASN A 133 10.41 5.12 -18.75
N LEU A 134 10.07 6.22 -18.08
CA LEU A 134 9.05 7.20 -18.46
C LEU A 134 9.61 8.49 -19.07
N ASP A 135 10.88 8.51 -19.48
CA ASP A 135 11.51 9.67 -20.12
C ASP A 135 10.77 10.15 -21.37
N HIS A 136 10.01 9.25 -22.00
CA HIS A 136 9.16 9.55 -23.16
C HIS A 136 7.87 10.32 -22.82
N LEU A 137 7.52 10.44 -21.55
CA LEU A 137 6.33 11.16 -21.08
C LEU A 137 6.68 12.57 -20.56
N SER A 138 5.76 13.49 -20.81
CA SER A 138 5.75 14.80 -20.17
C SER A 138 5.46 14.70 -18.68
N TRP A 139 5.82 15.74 -17.93
CA TRP A 139 5.52 15.79 -16.49
C TRP A 139 4.01 15.78 -16.21
N ASP A 140 3.21 16.43 -17.06
CA ASP A 140 1.75 16.43 -16.91
C ASP A 140 1.15 15.03 -17.11
N GLU A 141 1.67 14.26 -18.06
CA GLU A 141 1.27 12.86 -18.27
C GLU A 141 1.69 11.98 -17.09
N ILE A 142 2.90 12.17 -16.54
CA ILE A 142 3.36 11.45 -15.34
C ILE A 142 2.48 11.79 -14.14
N PHE A 143 2.12 13.06 -13.93
CA PHE A 143 1.22 13.45 -12.84
C PHE A 143 -0.19 12.94 -13.05
N LYS A 144 -0.67 12.87 -14.29
CA LYS A 144 -1.96 12.25 -14.60
C LYS A 144 -1.95 10.76 -14.27
N LEU A 145 -0.92 10.03 -14.68
CA LEU A 145 -0.75 8.62 -14.32
C LEU A 145 -0.74 8.44 -12.80
N ARG A 146 0.06 9.23 -12.08
CA ARG A 146 0.09 9.23 -10.60
C ARG A 146 -1.29 9.42 -9.98
N ARG A 147 -2.07 10.39 -10.46
CA ARG A 147 -3.43 10.63 -9.94
C ARG A 147 -4.36 9.45 -10.19
N GLU A 148 -4.26 8.81 -11.35
CA GLU A 148 -5.03 7.60 -11.68
C GLU A 148 -4.62 6.41 -10.80
N GLU A 149 -3.33 6.25 -10.50
CA GLU A 149 -2.82 5.22 -9.58
C GLU A 149 -3.35 5.41 -8.15
N GLU A 150 -3.29 6.64 -7.63
CA GLU A 150 -3.78 6.97 -6.29
C GLU A 150 -5.30 6.83 -6.22
N ALA A 151 -6.04 7.24 -7.27
CA ALA A 151 -7.48 7.01 -7.35
C ALA A 151 -7.84 5.52 -7.38
N ALA A 152 -7.05 4.68 -8.06
CA ALA A 152 -7.26 3.23 -8.06
C ALA A 152 -7.03 2.63 -6.66
N ALA A 153 -6.03 3.10 -5.93
CA ALA A 153 -5.80 2.73 -4.53
C ALA A 153 -6.95 3.20 -3.61
N ASP A 154 -7.46 4.42 -3.80
CA ASP A 154 -8.63 4.95 -3.09
C ASP A 154 -9.89 4.09 -3.34
N VAL A 155 -10.14 3.68 -4.59
CA VAL A 155 -11.23 2.75 -4.94
C VAL A 155 -11.05 1.41 -4.23
N PHE A 156 -9.83 0.87 -4.24
CA PHE A 156 -9.53 -0.38 -3.55
C PHE A 156 -9.76 -0.26 -2.04
N CYS A 157 -9.31 0.85 -1.43
CA CYS A 157 -9.53 1.18 -0.02
C CYS A 157 -11.02 1.15 0.34
N GLY A 158 -11.86 1.90 -0.38
CA GLY A 158 -13.31 1.95 -0.13
C GLY A 158 -13.96 0.56 -0.21
N ARG A 159 -13.59 -0.25 -1.20
CA ARG A 159 -14.08 -1.64 -1.33
C ARG A 159 -13.68 -2.52 -0.15
N MET A 160 -12.41 -2.46 0.25
CA MET A 160 -11.90 -3.28 1.36
C MET A 160 -12.54 -2.87 2.69
N LEU A 161 -12.72 -1.58 2.94
CA LEU A 161 -13.41 -1.10 4.13
C LEU A 161 -14.83 -1.66 4.24
N ALA A 162 -15.59 -1.66 3.13
CA ALA A 162 -16.91 -2.26 3.10
C ALA A 162 -16.89 -3.76 3.41
N MET A 163 -15.92 -4.50 2.86
CA MET A 163 -15.78 -5.94 3.11
C MET A 163 -15.33 -6.27 4.54
N MET A 164 -14.51 -5.41 5.14
CA MET A 164 -14.03 -5.56 6.52
C MET A 164 -15.03 -5.01 7.55
N GLY A 165 -16.06 -4.28 7.11
CA GLY A 165 -17.09 -3.68 7.94
C GLY A 165 -16.63 -2.44 8.71
N TYR A 166 -15.73 -1.64 8.11
CA TYR A 166 -15.29 -0.36 8.64
C TYR A 166 -15.90 0.81 7.88
N PRO A 167 -16.30 1.89 8.56
CA PRO A 167 -16.79 3.09 7.89
C PRO A 167 -15.65 3.82 7.15
N PRO A 168 -15.93 4.49 6.02
CA PRO A 168 -14.93 5.28 5.30
C PRO A 168 -14.62 6.63 5.96
N ASP A 169 -15.44 7.09 6.91
CA ASP A 169 -15.38 8.45 7.44
C ASP A 169 -14.01 8.78 8.06
N ALA A 170 -13.40 7.82 8.76
CA ALA A 170 -12.12 8.04 9.43
C ALA A 170 -10.99 8.44 8.46
N ILE A 171 -10.94 7.86 7.26
CA ILE A 171 -9.93 8.22 6.25
C ILE A 171 -10.31 9.50 5.51
N VAL A 172 -11.60 9.76 5.29
CA VAL A 172 -12.05 11.02 4.69
C VAL A 172 -11.69 12.20 5.60
N ASP A 173 -12.00 12.11 6.89
CA ASP A 173 -11.65 13.13 7.88
C ASP A 173 -10.13 13.35 7.95
N PHE A 174 -9.36 12.26 7.90
CA PHE A 174 -7.89 12.33 7.88
C PHE A 174 -7.38 13.09 6.64
N LEU A 175 -7.88 12.76 5.44
CA LEU A 175 -7.50 13.42 4.19
C LEU A 175 -7.83 14.92 4.23
N MET A 176 -9.03 15.27 4.70
CA MET A 176 -9.48 16.67 4.79
C MET A 176 -8.65 17.49 5.79
N ARG A 177 -8.16 16.88 6.87
CA ARG A 177 -7.24 17.55 7.82
C ARG A 177 -5.85 17.77 7.23
N ALA A 178 -5.37 16.81 6.43
CA ALA A 178 -4.03 16.84 5.84
C ALA A 178 -3.89 17.84 4.68
N GLU A 179 -5.00 18.24 4.03
CA GLU A 179 -4.98 19.14 2.86
C GLU A 179 -4.61 20.60 3.18
N ASN A 180 -4.40 20.96 4.45
CA ASN A 180 -4.15 22.34 4.90
C ASN A 180 -2.77 22.95 4.54
N GLY A 181 -2.12 22.59 3.42
CA GLY A 181 -0.92 23.37 3.04
C GLY A 181 -0.04 22.95 1.87
N ASN A 182 -0.32 21.91 1.09
CA ASN A 182 0.52 21.57 -0.07
C ASN A 182 -0.30 21.06 -1.25
N ASP A 183 -0.50 21.92 -2.26
CA ASP A 183 -0.99 21.55 -3.59
C ASP A 183 0.05 20.67 -4.29
N THR A 184 -0.01 19.37 -4.07
CA THR A 184 0.81 18.40 -4.80
C THR A 184 0.06 17.91 -6.03
N LEU A 185 0.70 18.00 -7.20
CA LEU A 185 0.15 17.51 -8.47
C LEU A 185 0.00 15.98 -8.51
N LYS A 186 0.54 15.27 -7.51
CA LYS A 186 0.49 13.82 -7.37
C LYS A 186 -0.93 13.32 -7.07
N TYR A 187 -1.71 14.06 -6.29
CA TYR A 187 -3.01 13.61 -5.79
C TYR A 187 -4.15 14.41 -6.41
N TYR A 188 -5.35 13.81 -6.44
CA TYR A 188 -6.57 14.62 -6.48
C TYR A 188 -6.77 15.31 -5.13
N ALA A 189 -7.51 16.42 -5.13
CA ALA A 189 -7.92 17.12 -3.91
C ALA A 189 -8.63 16.17 -2.93
N ALA A 190 -8.48 16.39 -1.63
CA ALA A 190 -9.04 15.53 -0.59
C ALA A 190 -10.55 15.31 -0.71
N PRO A 191 -11.39 16.30 -1.09
CA PRO A 191 -12.81 16.08 -1.35
C PRO A 191 -13.07 15.06 -2.45
N ILE A 192 -12.27 15.07 -3.51
CA ILE A 192 -12.40 14.13 -4.64
C ILE A 192 -11.98 12.73 -4.18
N ARG A 193 -10.84 12.61 -3.50
CA ARG A 193 -10.38 11.32 -2.95
C ARG A 193 -11.38 10.74 -1.96
N GLY A 194 -11.92 11.57 -1.06
CA GLY A 194 -12.96 11.17 -0.13
C GLY A 194 -14.23 10.67 -0.82
N ALA A 195 -14.69 11.37 -1.86
CA ALA A 195 -15.83 10.94 -2.66
C ALA A 195 -15.59 9.60 -3.38
N ILE A 196 -14.38 9.37 -3.91
CA ILE A 196 -13.99 8.09 -4.53
C ILE A 196 -14.10 6.95 -3.52
N ILE A 197 -13.52 7.12 -2.32
CA ILE A 197 -13.53 6.11 -1.26
C ILE A 197 -14.97 5.81 -0.82
N GLN A 198 -15.76 6.85 -0.55
CA GLN A 198 -17.15 6.71 -0.10
C GLN A 198 -18.02 6.01 -1.14
N GLU A 199 -17.88 6.37 -2.41
CA GLU A 199 -18.66 5.75 -3.50
C GLU A 199 -18.27 4.28 -3.70
N ALA A 200 -16.96 3.98 -3.71
CA ALA A 200 -16.47 2.61 -3.82
C ALA A 200 -16.96 1.74 -2.63
N HIS A 201 -16.95 2.29 -1.42
CA HIS A 201 -17.52 1.65 -0.23
C HIS A 201 -19.02 1.39 -0.40
N ARG A 202 -19.80 2.41 -0.77
CA ARG A 202 -21.26 2.33 -0.96
C ARG A 202 -21.65 1.28 -1.99
N LEU A 203 -21.02 1.29 -3.17
CA LEU A 203 -21.30 0.33 -4.24
C LEU A 203 -21.01 -1.11 -3.80
N HIS A 204 -19.92 -1.31 -3.06
CA HIS A 204 -19.57 -2.64 -2.58
C HIS A 204 -20.53 -3.13 -1.48
N ALA A 205 -20.93 -2.26 -0.55
CA ALA A 205 -21.93 -2.58 0.46
C ALA A 205 -23.28 -2.96 -0.17
N GLN A 206 -23.75 -2.18 -1.15
CA GLN A 206 -24.99 -2.47 -1.89
C GLN A 206 -24.93 -3.79 -2.64
N ARG A 207 -23.79 -4.11 -3.26
CA ARG A 207 -23.60 -5.40 -3.93
C ARG A 207 -23.70 -6.56 -2.94
N SER A 208 -23.08 -6.45 -1.76
CA SER A 208 -23.17 -7.47 -0.72
C SER A 208 -24.61 -7.66 -0.25
N ASP A 209 -25.34 -6.57 -0.01
CA ASP A 209 -26.75 -6.61 0.39
C ASP A 209 -27.66 -7.24 -0.67
N LEU A 210 -27.48 -6.86 -1.94
CA LEU A 210 -28.22 -7.43 -3.06
C LEU A 210 -27.95 -8.94 -3.17
N THR A 211 -26.68 -9.33 -3.07
CA THR A 211 -26.26 -10.74 -3.10
C THR A 211 -26.97 -11.52 -2.01
N GLN A 212 -26.97 -11.02 -0.77
CA GLN A 212 -27.69 -11.67 0.34
C GLN A 212 -29.20 -11.77 0.09
N LYS A 213 -29.83 -10.72 -0.45
CA LYS A 213 -31.26 -10.72 -0.77
C LYS A 213 -31.61 -11.77 -1.84
N LEU A 214 -30.78 -11.92 -2.86
CA LEU A 214 -30.98 -12.91 -3.92
C LEU A 214 -30.88 -14.35 -3.37
N PHE A 215 -29.88 -14.64 -2.54
CA PHE A 215 -29.70 -15.98 -1.97
C PHE A 215 -30.76 -16.32 -0.91
N LYS A 216 -31.29 -15.34 -0.17
CA LYS A 216 -32.39 -15.56 0.77
C LYS A 216 -33.73 -15.87 0.09
N LYS A 217 -33.91 -15.44 -1.17
CA LYS A 217 -35.13 -15.66 -1.96
C LYS A 217 -34.99 -16.74 -3.03
N SER A 218 -33.87 -17.46 -3.06
CA SER A 218 -33.62 -18.49 -4.08
C SER A 218 -34.30 -19.82 -3.74
N ILE A 219 -34.41 -20.72 -4.74
CA ILE A 219 -34.95 -22.08 -4.58
C ILE A 219 -34.14 -22.89 -3.54
N TYR A 220 -32.88 -22.52 -3.35
CA TYR A 220 -32.01 -23.00 -2.26
C TYR A 220 -31.71 -21.83 -1.32
N PRO A 221 -32.62 -21.48 -0.40
CA PRO A 221 -32.40 -20.35 0.49
C PRO A 221 -31.14 -20.60 1.31
N ASN A 222 -30.18 -19.68 1.23
CA ASN A 222 -28.99 -19.70 2.08
C ASN A 222 -29.26 -18.80 3.30
N PRO A 223 -29.52 -19.35 4.50
CA PRO A 223 -29.79 -18.57 5.70
C PRO A 223 -28.51 -17.98 6.30
N TYR A 224 -27.32 -18.42 5.85
CA TYR A 224 -26.05 -18.02 6.43
C TYR A 224 -25.63 -16.64 5.90
N THR A 225 -25.36 -15.72 6.82
CA THR A 225 -24.65 -14.48 6.53
C THR A 225 -23.19 -14.65 6.94
N SER A 226 -22.27 -14.58 6.00
CA SER A 226 -20.84 -14.56 6.29
C SER A 226 -20.39 -13.13 6.51
N ARG A 227 -19.86 -12.85 7.71
CA ARG A 227 -19.04 -11.67 7.99
C ARG A 227 -17.64 -12.18 8.30
N ILE A 228 -16.62 -11.50 7.79
CA ILE A 228 -15.23 -11.83 8.16
C ILE A 228 -15.04 -11.35 9.59
N ILE A 229 -15.17 -12.29 10.52
CA ILE A 229 -14.78 -12.14 11.91
C ILE A 229 -13.48 -12.91 12.02
N LEU A 230 -12.37 -12.22 12.32
CA LEU A 230 -11.15 -12.92 12.70
C LEU A 230 -11.43 -13.52 14.08
N ALA A 231 -11.36 -14.85 14.21
CA ALA A 231 -11.44 -15.49 15.51
C ALA A 231 -10.24 -15.03 16.35
N ASP A 232 -10.52 -14.61 17.58
CA ASP A 232 -9.50 -14.43 18.62
C ASP A 232 -9.16 -15.82 19.18
N GLU A 233 -8.45 -16.64 18.40
CA GLU A 233 -7.82 -17.89 18.90
C GLU A 233 -6.37 -17.62 19.29
#